data_AF-A0A959EUE7-F1
#
_entry.id   AF-A0A959EUE7-F1
#
_cell.length_a   1.000
_cell.length_b   1.000
_cell.length_c   1.000
_cell.angle_alpha   90.00
_cell.angle_beta   90.00
_cell.angle_gamma   90.00
#
_symmetry.space_group_name_H-M   'P 1'
#
loop_
_entity.id
_entity.type
_entity.pdbx_description
1 polymer ?
#
loop_
_entity_poly.entity_id
_entity_poly.type
_entity_poly.pdbx_seq_one_letter_code
_entity_poly.pdbx_strand_id
1 'polypeptide(L)'
;WQVKWIKLGSATYSLDQIENEILRPQFRDARIHFAVNCAAKSCPPLLNQAFTGAQLDQLLDRQARAFINNAQYNSISAKQIEISKIFEWYAADFGNIVEYLNQYSQTKIEPKAKVTYKEYDWSLNE
;
A
#
# COMPACT_ATOMS: atom_id res chain seq x y z
N TRP A 1 2.76 -10.04 14.23
CA TRP A 1 2.75 -8.57 14.15
C TRP A 1 2.55 -7.84 15.48
N GLN A 2 1.83 -8.42 16.46
CA GLN A 2 1.56 -7.76 17.76
C GLN A 2 2.63 -7.94 18.85
N VAL A 3 3.62 -8.81 18.66
CA VAL A 3 4.71 -9.00 19.63
C VAL A 3 5.50 -7.69 19.78
N LYS A 4 5.66 -7.21 21.02
CA LYS A 4 6.44 -6.01 21.33
C LYS A 4 7.90 -6.38 21.55
N TRP A 5 8.76 -6.02 20.61
CA TRP A 5 10.20 -6.32 20.68
C TRP A 5 11.09 -5.21 20.10
N ILE A 6 10.51 -4.21 19.43
CA ILE A 6 11.25 -3.13 18.79
C ILE A 6 11.45 -2.01 19.80
N LYS A 7 12.69 -1.82 20.26
CA LYS A 7 13.03 -0.79 21.25
C LYS A 7 13.42 0.52 20.54
N LEU A 8 12.63 1.57 20.79
CA LEU A 8 12.88 2.92 20.29
C LEU A 8 12.86 3.90 21.48
N GLY A 9 14.04 4.41 21.84
CA GLY A 9 14.22 5.21 23.05
C GLY A 9 13.86 4.41 24.31
N SER A 10 12.94 4.96 25.12
CA SER A 10 12.46 4.33 26.36
C SER A 10 11.27 3.39 26.17
N ALA A 11 10.70 3.31 24.96
CA ALA A 11 9.50 2.53 24.67
C ALA A 11 9.80 1.29 23.81
N THR A 12 8.96 0.27 23.96
CA THR A 12 8.99 -0.96 23.16
C THR A 12 7.68 -1.09 22.39
N TYR A 13 7.79 -1.27 21.07
CA TYR A 13 6.68 -1.31 20.14
C TYR A 13 6.58 -2.67 19.45
N SER A 14 5.39 -2.97 18.95
CA SER A 14 5.18 -3.99 17.92
C SER A 14 5.14 -3.35 16.53
N LEU A 15 5.30 -4.16 15.47
CA LEU A 15 5.16 -3.66 14.09
C LEU A 15 3.74 -3.14 13.83
N ASP A 16 2.74 -3.81 14.41
CA ASP A 16 1.33 -3.39 14.33
C ASP A 16 1.12 -1.98 14.94
N GLN A 17 1.72 -1.70 16.11
CA GLN A 17 1.63 -0.37 16.71
C GLN A 17 2.31 0.69 15.85
N ILE A 18 3.50 0.39 15.30
CA ILE A 18 4.21 1.33 14.43
C ILE A 18 3.34 1.67 13.20
N GLU A 19 2.74 0.68 12.56
CA GLU A 19 1.95 0.90 11.36
C GLU A 19 0.60 1.57 11.67
N ASN A 20 -0.18 1.00 12.57
CA ASN A 20 -1.60 1.32 12.75
C ASN A 20 -1.87 2.38 13.82
N GLU A 21 -0.98 2.57 14.80
CA GLU A 21 -1.14 3.58 15.86
C GLU A 21 -0.29 4.83 15.63
N ILE A 22 0.82 4.71 14.89
CA ILE A 22 1.76 5.81 14.65
C ILE A 22 1.69 6.27 13.19
N LEU A 23 2.09 5.44 12.23
CA LEU A 23 2.32 5.90 10.86
C LEU A 23 1.03 6.31 10.15
N ARG A 24 0.03 5.43 10.11
CA ARG A 24 -1.24 5.69 9.41
C ARG A 24 -2.02 6.88 10.01
N PRO A 25 -2.24 6.97 11.34
CA PRO A 25 -3.05 8.04 11.90
C PRO A 25 -2.36 9.41 11.89
N GLN A 26 -1.03 9.45 12.07
CA GLN A 26 -0.29 10.70 12.17
C GLN A 26 0.01 11.31 10.79
N PHE A 27 0.49 10.51 9.85
CA PHE A 27 0.93 11.02 8.54
C PHE A 27 -0.14 10.98 7.47
N ARG A 28 -1.11 10.06 7.58
CA ARG A 28 -2.22 9.92 6.62
C ARG A 28 -1.75 9.80 5.17
N ASP A 29 -0.60 9.15 4.97
CA ASP A 29 0.00 8.92 3.66
C ASP A 29 -0.31 7.50 3.19
N ALA A 30 -1.23 7.40 2.22
CA ALA A 30 -1.67 6.12 1.66
C ALA A 30 -0.55 5.32 0.98
N ARG A 31 0.59 5.96 0.62
CA ARG A 31 1.75 5.28 0.04
C ARG A 31 2.41 4.32 1.03
N ILE A 32 2.13 4.45 2.34
CA ILE A 32 2.65 3.57 3.38
C ILE A 32 2.31 2.10 3.10
N HIS A 33 1.13 1.82 2.54
CA HIS A 33 0.65 0.48 2.18
C HIS A 33 1.52 -0.23 1.13
N PHE A 34 2.37 0.51 0.42
CA PHE A 34 3.29 0.00 -0.60
C PHE A 34 4.76 0.00 -0.15
N ALA A 35 5.03 0.56 1.02
CA ALA A 35 6.36 0.77 1.57
C ALA A 35 6.62 -0.08 2.81
N VAL A 36 5.60 -0.23 3.66
CA VAL A 36 5.60 -1.10 4.82
C VAL A 36 4.58 -2.18 4.51
N ASN A 37 5.04 -3.42 4.39
CA ASN A 37 4.13 -4.52 4.14
C ASN A 37 4.55 -5.80 4.84
N CYS A 38 3.58 -6.69 4.86
CA CYS A 38 3.59 -8.00 5.47
C CYS A 38 4.64 -9.00 4.96
N ALA A 39 5.33 -8.70 3.85
CA ALA A 39 6.18 -9.65 3.11
C ALA A 39 5.48 -10.97 2.69
N ALA A 40 4.15 -11.05 2.71
CA ALA A 40 3.41 -12.18 2.14
C ALA A 40 3.40 -12.12 0.60
N LYS A 41 3.10 -13.26 -0.06
CA LYS A 41 3.14 -13.40 -1.54
C LYS A 41 2.33 -12.35 -2.30
N SER A 42 1.23 -11.92 -1.68
CA SER A 42 0.26 -10.98 -2.25
C SER A 42 0.57 -9.52 -1.87
N CYS A 43 1.60 -9.28 -1.05
CA CYS A 43 2.03 -7.95 -0.64
C CYS A 43 2.89 -7.30 -1.74
N PRO A 44 2.91 -5.96 -1.85
CA PRO A 44 3.78 -5.25 -2.78
C PRO A 44 5.25 -5.69 -2.67
N PRO A 45 6.04 -5.72 -3.75
CA PRO A 45 7.47 -6.00 -3.63
C PRO A 45 8.14 -4.93 -2.77
N LEU A 46 8.82 -5.35 -1.70
CA LEU A 46 9.57 -4.45 -0.82
C LEU A 46 10.77 -3.87 -1.56
N LEU A 47 11.01 -2.58 -1.35
CA LEU A 47 12.19 -1.93 -1.88
C LEU A 47 13.43 -2.48 -1.16
N ASN A 48 14.41 -2.98 -1.92
CA ASN A 48 15.70 -3.43 -1.37
C ASN A 48 16.64 -2.23 -1.09
N GLN A 49 16.12 -1.21 -0.41
CA GLN A 49 16.84 0.00 -0.02
C GLN A 49 16.15 0.63 1.19
N ALA A 50 16.94 1.13 2.15
CA ALA A 50 16.40 1.87 3.29
C ALA A 50 15.82 3.22 2.84
N PHE A 51 14.68 3.60 3.42
CA PHE A 51 14.13 4.94 3.28
C PHE A 51 14.97 5.93 4.10
N THR A 52 15.37 7.03 3.47
CA THR A 52 16.03 8.15 4.15
C THR A 52 15.17 9.40 4.03
N GLY A 53 15.26 10.33 4.98
CA GLY A 53 14.43 11.55 4.96
C GLY A 53 14.55 12.32 3.65
N ALA A 54 15.76 12.40 3.08
CA ALA A 54 16.02 13.10 1.82
C ALA A 54 15.39 12.43 0.59
N GLN A 55 15.11 11.13 0.65
CA GLN A 55 14.61 10.34 -0.49
C GLN A 55 13.21 9.79 -0.26
N LEU A 56 12.60 10.06 0.90
CA LEU A 56 11.38 9.40 1.36
C LEU A 56 10.26 9.52 0.34
N ASP A 57 9.89 10.76 -0.05
CA ASP A 57 8.80 10.99 -1.00
C ASP A 57 9.05 10.34 -2.35
N GLN A 58 10.28 10.44 -2.87
CA GLN A 58 10.65 9.84 -4.15
C GLN A 58 10.50 8.32 -4.11
N LEU A 59 10.93 7.68 -3.02
CA LEU A 59 10.86 6.24 -2.87
C LEU A 59 9.42 5.77 -2.65
N LEU A 60 8.62 6.50 -1.87
CA LEU A 60 7.20 6.22 -1.66
C LEU A 60 6.41 6.32 -2.98
N ASP A 61 6.63 7.39 -3.75
CA ASP A 61 6.00 7.55 -5.07
C ASP A 61 6.43 6.46 -6.04
N ARG A 62 7.72 6.09 -6.03
CA ARG A 62 8.23 5.01 -6.86
C ARG A 62 7.52 3.69 -6.53
N GLN A 63 7.36 3.37 -5.25
CA GLN A 63 6.68 2.16 -4.81
C GLN A 63 5.19 2.18 -5.18
N ALA A 64 4.52 3.32 -5.00
CA ALA A 64 3.12 3.48 -5.40
C ALA A 64 2.93 3.26 -6.91
N ARG A 65 3.75 3.91 -7.75
CA ARG A 65 3.73 3.71 -9.21
C ARG A 65 4.02 2.26 -9.59
N ALA A 66 5.03 1.65 -8.97
CA ALA A 66 5.40 0.26 -9.27
C ALA A 66 4.27 -0.71 -8.92
N PHE A 67 3.65 -0.57 -7.75
CA PHE A 67 2.57 -1.47 -7.34
C PHE A 67 1.30 -1.27 -8.19
N ILE A 68 0.84 -0.03 -8.34
CA ILE A 68 -0.41 0.29 -9.05
C ILE A 68 -0.37 -0.19 -10.50
N ASN A 69 0.79 -0.13 -11.16
CA ASN A 69 0.95 -0.55 -12.55
C ASN A 69 1.41 -2.01 -12.72
N ASN A 70 1.49 -2.79 -11.63
CA ASN A 70 1.88 -4.19 -11.73
C ASN A 70 0.69 -5.07 -12.12
N ALA A 71 0.74 -5.62 -13.34
CA ALA A 71 -0.30 -6.49 -13.91
C ALA A 71 -0.64 -7.74 -13.06
N GLN A 72 0.31 -8.22 -12.27
CA GLN A 72 0.09 -9.33 -11.34
C GLN A 72 -0.96 -8.96 -10.29
N TYR A 73 -0.90 -7.75 -9.75
CA TYR A 73 -1.77 -7.29 -8.66
C TYR A 73 -2.96 -6.47 -9.14
N ASN A 74 -2.82 -5.77 -10.27
CA ASN A 74 -3.79 -4.78 -10.73
C ASN A 74 -3.96 -4.86 -12.25
N SER A 75 -5.19 -4.88 -12.72
CA SER A 75 -5.57 -4.74 -14.12
C SER A 75 -6.33 -3.43 -14.27
N ILE A 76 -5.76 -2.46 -14.99
CA ILE A 76 -6.31 -1.11 -15.09
C ILE A 76 -6.61 -0.77 -16.55
N SER A 77 -7.88 -0.50 -16.84
CA SER A 77 -8.34 0.11 -18.09
C SER A 77 -9.15 1.38 -17.80
N ALA A 78 -9.48 2.13 -18.86
CA ALA A 78 -10.26 3.35 -18.72
C ALA A 78 -11.63 3.13 -18.05
N LYS A 79 -12.29 2.00 -18.32
CA LYS A 79 -13.69 1.74 -17.91
C LYS A 79 -13.87 0.65 -16.87
N GLN A 80 -12.86 -0.18 -16.67
CA GLN A 80 -12.90 -1.26 -15.71
C GLN A 80 -11.53 -1.43 -15.07
N ILE A 81 -11.52 -1.51 -13.75
CA ILE A 81 -10.32 -1.78 -12.97
C ILE A 81 -10.57 -2.98 -12.06
N GLU A 82 -9.59 -3.86 -11.99
CA GLU A 82 -9.57 -5.00 -11.08
C GLU A 82 -8.27 -4.95 -10.27
N ILE A 83 -8.36 -4.55 -9.00
CA ILE A 83 -7.21 -4.15 -8.20
C ILE A 83 -7.06 -5.00 -6.93
N SER A 84 -5.90 -4.96 -6.28
CA SER A 84 -5.65 -5.71 -5.05
C SER A 84 -6.65 -5.37 -3.92
N LYS A 85 -6.99 -6.37 -3.08
CA LYS A 85 -7.83 -6.16 -1.88
C LYS A 85 -7.25 -5.18 -0.87
N ILE A 86 -5.97 -4.84 -0.94
CA ILE A 86 -5.40 -3.79 -0.07
C ILE A 86 -6.17 -2.47 -0.19
N PHE A 87 -6.69 -2.16 -1.39
CA PHE A 87 -7.50 -0.98 -1.65
C PHE A 87 -8.91 -1.08 -1.03
N GLU A 88 -9.42 -2.29 -0.84
CA GLU A 88 -10.69 -2.56 -0.15
C GLU A 88 -10.50 -2.48 1.37
N TRP A 89 -9.49 -3.16 1.92
CA TRP A 89 -9.23 -3.23 3.35
C TRP A 89 -8.87 -1.89 3.98
N TYR A 90 -8.12 -1.06 3.24
CA TYR A 90 -7.69 0.25 3.69
C TYR A 90 -8.37 1.38 2.89
N ALA A 91 -9.59 1.17 2.41
CA ALA A 91 -10.33 2.13 1.59
C ALA A 91 -10.38 3.54 2.22
N ALA A 92 -10.48 3.63 3.55
CA ALA A 92 -10.48 4.89 4.29
C ALA A 92 -9.21 5.73 4.09
N ASP A 93 -8.07 5.09 3.85
CA ASP A 93 -6.77 5.76 3.69
C ASP A 93 -6.60 6.30 2.26
N PHE A 94 -7.23 5.65 1.27
CA PHE A 94 -7.12 6.02 -0.16
C PHE A 94 -8.13 7.09 -0.61
N GLY A 95 -9.23 7.28 0.13
CA GLY A 95 -10.29 8.21 -0.25
C GLY A 95 -10.99 7.79 -1.55
N ASN A 96 -11.09 8.69 -2.53
CA ASN A 96 -11.63 8.34 -3.84
C ASN A 96 -10.62 7.48 -4.61
N ILE A 97 -10.92 6.19 -4.73
CA ILE A 97 -10.01 5.21 -5.32
C ILE A 97 -9.60 5.54 -6.77
N VAL A 98 -10.53 6.03 -7.60
CA VAL A 98 -10.24 6.35 -9.00
C VAL A 98 -9.33 7.58 -9.09
N GLU A 99 -9.58 8.59 -8.26
CA GLU A 99 -8.73 9.78 -8.18
C GLU A 99 -7.34 9.43 -7.67
N TYR A 100 -7.24 8.60 -6.62
CA TYR A 100 -5.96 8.14 -6.07
C TYR A 100 -5.15 7.36 -7.08
N LEU A 101 -5.75 6.35 -7.72
CA LEU A 101 -5.06 5.52 -8.72
C LEU A 101 -4.56 6.37 -9.91
N ASN A 102 -5.33 7.38 -10.33
CA ASN A 102 -4.95 8.27 -11.42
C ASN A 102 -3.71 9.14 -11.11
N GLN A 103 -3.26 9.26 -9.87
CA GLN A 103 -2.00 9.95 -9.53
C GLN A 103 -0.76 9.16 -9.97
N TYR A 104 -0.90 7.83 -10.07
CA TYR A 104 0.21 6.90 -10.25
C TYR A 104 0.04 5.94 -11.44
N SER A 105 -1.19 5.74 -11.93
CA SER A 105 -1.47 4.85 -13.05
C SER A 105 -0.94 5.40 -14.37
N GLN A 106 -0.43 4.50 -15.21
CA GLN A 106 -0.05 4.78 -16.59
C GLN A 106 -1.28 4.92 -17.51
N THR A 107 -2.42 4.38 -17.10
CA THR A 107 -3.68 4.44 -17.85
C THR A 107 -4.64 5.40 -17.16
N LYS A 108 -5.19 6.37 -17.90
CA LYS A 108 -6.22 7.27 -17.36
C LYS A 108 -7.51 6.48 -17.11
N ILE A 109 -7.94 6.43 -15.85
CA ILE A 109 -9.19 5.79 -15.42
C ILE A 109 -10.31 6.82 -15.46
N GLU A 110 -11.43 6.47 -16.09
CA GLU A 110 -12.63 7.30 -16.13
C GLU A 110 -13.29 7.36 -14.74
N PRO A 111 -13.91 8.50 -14.35
CA PRO A 111 -14.53 8.66 -13.03
C PRO A 111 -15.59 7.60 -12.67
N LYS A 112 -16.20 6.96 -13.67
CA LYS A 112 -17.26 5.95 -13.52
C LYS A 112 -16.77 4.53 -13.85
N ALA A 113 -15.46 4.31 -13.87
CA ALA A 113 -14.92 2.98 -14.12
C ALA A 113 -15.48 1.98 -13.10
N LYS A 114 -15.83 0.77 -13.57
CA LYS A 114 -16.25 -0.32 -12.71
C LYS A 114 -15.04 -0.79 -11.90
N VAL A 115 -15.14 -0.75 -10.57
CA VAL A 115 -14.11 -1.22 -9.64
C VAL A 115 -14.46 -2.62 -9.14
N THR A 116 -13.54 -3.56 -9.32
CA THR A 116 -13.59 -4.90 -8.70
C THR A 116 -12.27 -5.19 -8.00
N TYR A 117 -12.28 -6.16 -7.08
CA TYR A 117 -11.08 -6.54 -6.32
C TYR A 117 -10.67 -7.97 -6.66
N LYS A 118 -9.37 -8.19 -6.87
CA LYS A 118 -8.82 -9.54 -7.08
C LYS A 118 -9.02 -10.40 -5.84
N GLU A 119 -9.15 -11.71 -6.03
CA GLU A 119 -9.12 -12.64 -4.89
C GLU A 119 -7.76 -12.58 -4.21
N TYR A 120 -7.76 -12.42 -2.88
CA TYR A 120 -6.55 -12.39 -2.09
C TYR A 120 -6.32 -13.77 -1.49
N ASP A 121 -5.25 -14.42 -1.94
CA ASP A 121 -4.79 -15.68 -1.37
C ASP A 121 -4.04 -15.41 -0.06
N TRP A 122 -4.64 -15.86 1.05
CA TRP A 122 -4.10 -15.74 2.41
C TRP A 122 -3.09 -16.84 2.77
N SER A 123 -2.75 -17.77 1.86
CA SER A 123 -1.95 -18.98 2.12
C SER A 123 -0.48 -18.77 2.53
N LEU A 124 -0.13 -17.61 3.08
CA LEU A 124 1.18 -17.34 3.69
C LEU A 124 0.98 -16.71 5.08
N ASN A 125 0.57 -17.54 6.04
CA ASN A 125 0.78 -17.42 7.49
C ASN A 125 0.15 -18.64 8.24
N GLU A 126 0.50 -19.86 7.84
CA GLU A 126 0.46 -21.03 8.74
C GLU A 126 1.90 -21.48 9.04
#